data_AF-A0A1W1BSG2-F1
#
_entry.id   AF-A0A1W1BSG2-F1
#
_cell.length_a   1.000
_cell.length_b   1.000
_cell.length_c   1.000
_cell.angle_alpha   90.00
_cell.angle_beta   90.00
_cell.angle_gamma   90.00
#
_symmetry.space_group_name_H-M   'P 1'
#
loop_
_entity.id
_entity.type
_entity.pdbx_description
1 polymer ?
#
loop_
_entity_poly.entity_id
_entity_poly.type
_entity_poly.pdbx_seq_one_letter_code
_entity_poly.pdbx_strand_id
1 'polypeptide(L)'
;MQFLDEDIYDAVKNYIPKVSEYVNSHGGGITLLGVKDGVVYITLTGACGGCSMSLMTTKMVVQKKLRELIHPELQVVNVDGTPENVMPDDAYTGAKEQETKEENLHEEKHGMLENMKHMVGL
;
A
#
# COMPACT_ATOMS: atom_id res chain seq x y z
N MET A 1 -8.19 0.69 -16.84
CA MET A 1 -8.67 0.90 -15.46
C MET A 1 -9.00 2.39 -15.29
N GLN A 2 -10.07 2.75 -14.57
CA GLN A 2 -10.49 4.16 -14.39
C GLN A 2 -10.09 4.78 -13.04
N PHE A 3 -9.40 4.03 -12.18
CA PHE A 3 -8.95 4.46 -10.85
C PHE A 3 -7.44 4.61 -10.83
N LEU A 4 -6.93 5.49 -9.97
CA LEU A 4 -5.49 5.69 -9.79
C LEU A 4 -4.91 4.54 -8.95
N ASP A 5 -3.64 4.21 -9.20
CA ASP A 5 -2.92 3.17 -8.45
C ASP A 5 -2.83 3.51 -6.95
N GLU A 6 -2.77 4.80 -6.61
CA GLU A 6 -2.81 5.29 -5.23
C GLU A 6 -4.11 4.96 -4.52
N ASP A 7 -5.26 5.26 -5.13
CA ASP A 7 -6.59 4.96 -4.56
C ASP A 7 -6.76 3.45 -4.36
N ILE A 8 -6.33 2.66 -5.33
CA ILE A 8 -6.37 1.20 -5.25
C ILE A 8 -5.45 0.71 -4.13
N TYR A 9 -4.24 1.26 -4.02
CA TYR A 9 -3.29 0.89 -2.99
C TYR A 9 -3.84 1.17 -1.60
N ASP A 10 -4.41 2.35 -1.35
CA ASP A 10 -5.00 2.69 -0.06
C ASP A 10 -6.21 1.80 0.27
N ALA A 11 -7.09 1.58 -0.71
CA ALA A 11 -8.20 0.65 -0.56
C ALA A 11 -7.70 -0.76 -0.20
N VAL A 12 -6.72 -1.30 -0.94
CA VAL A 12 -6.14 -2.62 -0.64
C VAL A 12 -5.54 -2.63 0.76
N LYS A 13 -4.71 -1.64 1.12
CA LYS A 13 -4.09 -1.51 2.44
C LYS A 13 -5.12 -1.57 3.57
N ASN A 14 -6.27 -0.91 3.41
CA ASN A 14 -7.37 -0.92 4.37
C ASN A 14 -8.07 -2.29 4.49
N TYR A 15 -8.13 -3.08 3.41
CA TYR A 15 -8.78 -4.39 3.38
C TYR A 15 -7.84 -5.57 3.62
N ILE A 16 -6.52 -5.40 3.50
CA ILE A 16 -5.52 -6.44 3.75
C ILE A 16 -5.73 -7.15 5.10
N PRO A 17 -6.00 -6.48 6.23
CA PRO A 17 -6.24 -7.15 7.52
C PRO A 17 -7.37 -8.18 7.44
N LYS A 18 -8.47 -7.87 6.74
CA LYS A 18 -9.61 -8.78 6.56
C LYS A 18 -9.27 -9.97 5.66
N VAL A 19 -8.51 -9.73 4.60
CA VAL A 19 -8.09 -10.79 3.67
C VAL A 19 -7.01 -11.69 4.28
N SER A 20 -6.15 -11.12 5.11
CA SER A 20 -5.06 -11.80 5.80
C SER A 20 -5.57 -12.84 6.80
N GLU A 21 -6.77 -12.67 7.39
CA GLU A 21 -7.37 -13.65 8.32
C GLU A 21 -7.47 -15.06 7.70
N TYR A 22 -7.91 -15.16 6.45
CA TYR A 22 -7.99 -16.43 5.72
C TYR A 22 -6.62 -17.10 5.57
N VAL A 23 -5.61 -16.30 5.18
CA VAL A 23 -4.25 -16.80 4.91
C VAL A 23 -3.53 -17.18 6.21
N ASN A 24 -3.70 -16.39 7.28
CA ASN A 24 -3.20 -16.73 8.62
C ASN A 24 -3.82 -18.02 9.16
N SER A 25 -5.12 -18.23 8.94
CA SER A 25 -5.80 -19.47 9.34
C SER A 25 -5.23 -20.72 8.64
N HIS A 26 -4.56 -20.54 7.51
CA HIS A 26 -3.87 -21.59 6.75
C HIS A 26 -2.35 -21.61 7.01
N GLY A 27 -1.88 -20.92 8.05
CA GLY A 27 -0.48 -20.90 8.46
C GLY A 27 0.41 -20.03 7.58
N GLY A 28 -0.13 -18.97 6.98
CA GLY A 28 0.61 -18.05 6.12
C GLY A 28 0.40 -16.58 6.41
N GLY A 29 0.86 -15.73 5.49
CA GLY A 29 0.73 -14.28 5.58
C GLY A 29 0.65 -13.62 4.21
N ILE A 30 0.21 -12.37 4.19
CA ILE A 30 0.15 -11.51 3.00
C ILE A 30 0.87 -10.21 3.33
N THR A 31 1.74 -9.75 2.43
CA THR A 31 2.29 -8.39 2.46
C THR A 31 1.98 -7.69 1.14
N LEU A 32 1.44 -6.48 1.22
CA LEU A 32 1.22 -5.61 0.06
C LEU A 32 2.56 -4.97 -0.34
N LEU A 33 2.94 -5.10 -1.61
CA LEU A 33 4.15 -4.50 -2.15
C LEU A 33 3.83 -3.21 -2.91
N GLY A 34 2.81 -3.25 -3.77
CA GLY A 34 2.37 -2.08 -4.51
C GLY A 34 1.27 -2.37 -5.52
N VAL A 35 0.93 -1.35 -6.30
CA VAL A 35 -0.12 -1.41 -7.33
C VAL A 35 0.38 -0.76 -8.62
N LYS A 36 0.05 -1.36 -9.76
CA LYS A 36 0.27 -0.77 -11.09
C LYS A 36 -0.85 -1.15 -12.05
N ASP A 37 -1.48 -0.17 -12.70
CA ASP A 37 -2.54 -0.37 -13.69
C ASP A 37 -3.68 -1.28 -13.20
N GLY A 38 -4.02 -1.21 -11.90
CA GLY A 38 -5.02 -2.09 -11.27
C GLY A 38 -4.56 -3.54 -11.00
N VAL A 39 -3.27 -3.81 -11.16
CA VAL A 39 -2.60 -5.05 -10.72
C VAL A 39 -2.01 -4.82 -9.33
N VAL A 40 -2.45 -5.62 -8.37
CA VAL A 40 -1.98 -5.60 -6.98
C VAL A 40 -0.86 -6.61 -6.83
N TYR A 41 0.32 -6.14 -6.42
CA TYR A 41 1.49 -6.96 -6.15
C TYR A 41 1.58 -7.26 -4.66
N ILE A 42 1.60 -8.55 -4.33
CA ILE A 42 1.71 -9.03 -2.95
C ILE A 42 2.82 -10.07 -2.86
N THR A 43 3.31 -10.33 -1.66
CA THR A 43 4.02 -11.57 -1.33
C THR A 43 3.19 -12.39 -0.37
N LEU A 44 3.01 -13.66 -0.70
CA LEU A 44 2.40 -14.66 0.16
C LEU A 44 3.50 -15.43 0.91
N THR A 45 3.37 -15.60 2.22
CA THR A 45 4.28 -16.39 3.07
C THR A 45 3.51 -17.53 3.75
N GLY A 46 4.19 -18.56 4.28
CA GLY A 46 3.54 -19.57 5.14
C GLY A 46 3.92 -21.04 4.94
N ALA A 47 3.23 -21.91 5.68
CA ALA A 47 3.43 -23.37 5.73
C ALA A 47 3.27 -24.08 4.37
N CYS A 48 2.65 -23.43 3.39
CA CYS A 48 2.60 -23.89 1.99
C CYS A 48 3.76 -23.38 1.12
N GLY A 49 4.79 -22.74 1.68
CA GLY A 49 5.90 -22.05 0.99
C GLY A 49 6.78 -22.89 0.07
N GLY A 50 6.43 -24.16 -0.18
CA GLY A 50 7.06 -25.02 -1.19
C GLY A 50 6.09 -25.71 -2.16
N CYS A 51 4.78 -25.60 -1.97
CA CYS A 51 3.77 -26.23 -2.84
C CYS A 51 3.10 -25.18 -3.73
N SER A 52 3.54 -25.08 -4.99
CA SER A 52 3.03 -24.12 -5.98
C SER A 52 1.51 -24.16 -6.14
N MET A 53 0.90 -25.35 -5.98
CA MET A 53 -0.55 -25.54 -6.13
C MET A 53 -1.36 -24.86 -5.01
N SER A 54 -0.86 -24.88 -3.78
CA SER A 54 -1.52 -24.22 -2.64
C SER A 54 -1.40 -22.71 -2.74
N LEU A 55 -0.24 -22.19 -3.20
CA LEU A 55 -0.05 -20.76 -3.43
C LEU A 55 -1.00 -20.22 -4.50
N MET A 56 -1.19 -20.96 -5.60
CA MET A 56 -2.15 -20.58 -6.63
C MET A 56 -3.58 -20.47 -6.09
N THR A 57 -4.02 -21.46 -5.31
CA THR A 57 -5.36 -21.47 -4.69
C THR A 57 -5.54 -20.28 -3.75
N THR A 58 -4.58 -20.04 -2.85
CA THR A 58 -4.61 -18.91 -1.92
C THR A 58 -4.65 -17.58 -2.66
N LYS A 59 -3.82 -17.39 -3.69
CA LYS A 59 -3.82 -16.20 -4.55
C LYS A 59 -5.19 -15.96 -5.18
N MET A 60 -5.85 -17.01 -5.69
CA MET A 60 -7.19 -16.89 -6.28
C MET A 60 -8.24 -16.46 -5.24
N VAL A 61 -8.18 -16.99 -4.02
CA VAL A 61 -9.09 -16.58 -2.93
C VAL A 61 -8.86 -15.13 -2.54
N VAL A 62 -7.59 -14.71 -2.39
CA VAL A 62 -7.21 -13.32 -2.10
C VAL A 62 -7.72 -12.39 -3.20
N GLN A 63 -7.48 -12.73 -4.48
CA GLN A 63 -7.97 -11.95 -5.62
C GLN A 63 -9.50 -11.84 -5.64
N LYS A 64 -10.21 -12.95 -5.39
CA LYS A 64 -11.66 -12.95 -5.32
C LYS A 64 -12.16 -12.00 -4.23
N LYS A 65 -11.54 -12.04 -3.04
CA LYS A 65 -11.92 -11.16 -1.92
C LYS A 65 -11.65 -9.69 -2.20
N LEU A 66 -10.50 -9.36 -2.78
CA LEU A 66 -10.19 -7.97 -3.16
C LEU A 66 -11.14 -7.46 -4.25
N ARG A 67 -11.54 -8.33 -5.20
CA ARG A 67 -12.55 -8.00 -6.20
C ARG A 67 -13.93 -7.72 -5.61
N GLU A 68 -14.33 -8.50 -4.61
CA GLU A 68 -15.60 -8.31 -3.89
C GLU A 68 -15.61 -7.02 -3.06
N LEU A 69 -14.46 -6.62 -2.51
CA LEU A 69 -14.35 -5.47 -1.59
C LEU A 69 -14.05 -4.14 -2.29
N ILE A 70 -13.34 -4.17 -3.43
CA ILE A 70 -12.78 -2.97 -4.06
C ILE A 70 -13.30 -2.82 -5.48
N HIS A 71 -12.90 -3.71 -6.40
CA HIS A 71 -13.32 -3.62 -7.80
C HIS A 71 -13.17 -4.96 -8.56
N PRO A 72 -14.16 -5.37 -9.38
CA PRO A 72 -14.14 -6.68 -10.06
C PRO A 72 -13.00 -6.85 -11.08
N GLU A 73 -12.44 -5.76 -11.61
CA GLU A 73 -11.35 -5.83 -12.59
C GLU A 73 -9.96 -6.04 -11.99
N LEU A 74 -9.79 -5.93 -10.67
CA LEU A 74 -8.48 -6.07 -10.03
C LEU A 74 -7.81 -7.40 -10.36
N GLN A 75 -6.49 -7.36 -10.52
CA GLN A 75 -5.66 -8.55 -10.65
C GLN A 75 -4.69 -8.64 -9.47
N VAL A 76 -4.30 -9.85 -9.10
CA VAL A 76 -3.32 -10.08 -8.03
C VAL A 76 -2.18 -10.94 -8.54
N VAL A 77 -0.96 -10.44 -8.37
CA VAL A 77 0.29 -11.13 -8.66
C VAL A 77 1.02 -11.38 -7.35
N ASN A 78 1.43 -12.64 -7.15
CA ASN A 78 2.30 -13.02 -6.05
C ASN A 78 3.75 -12.90 -6.52
N VAL A 79 4.54 -12.02 -5.92
CA VAL A 79 5.96 -11.87 -6.25
C VAL A 79 6.75 -12.96 -5.53
N ASP A 80 7.28 -13.92 -6.29
CA ASP A 80 7.97 -15.12 -5.77
C ASP A 80 9.41 -15.28 -6.29
N GLY A 81 9.94 -14.26 -6.97
CA GLY A 81 11.30 -14.26 -7.49
C GLY A 81 11.48 -15.01 -8.81
N THR A 82 10.40 -15.55 -9.38
CA THR A 82 10.40 -16.07 -10.76
C THR A 82 10.31 -14.92 -11.76
N PRO A 83 10.88 -15.07 -12.97
CA PRO A 83 10.83 -14.03 -14.01
C PRO A 83 9.41 -13.72 -14.52
N GLU A 84 8.46 -14.62 -14.31
CA GLU A 84 7.05 -14.45 -14.67
C GLU A 84 6.26 -13.59 -13.67
N ASN A 85 6.73 -13.47 -12.42
CA ASN A 85 6.03 -12.79 -11.33
C ASN A 85 6.85 -11.64 -10.74
N VAL A 86 7.33 -10.75 -11.60
CA VAL A 86 8.12 -9.57 -11.20
C VAL A 86 7.22 -8.34 -11.08
N MET A 87 7.44 -7.56 -10.04
CA MET A 87 6.82 -6.24 -9.86
C MET A 87 7.58 -5.18 -10.68
N PRO A 88 6.88 -4.33 -11.45
CA PRO A 88 7.53 -3.25 -12.18
C PRO A 88 8.06 -2.18 -11.22
N ASP A 89 9.18 -1.55 -11.59
CA ASP A 89 9.87 -0.52 -10.78
C ASP A 89 9.00 0.75 -10.57
N ASP A 90 8.13 1.06 -11.54
CA ASP A 90 7.21 2.21 -11.50
C ASP A 90 5.88 1.91 -10.76
N ALA A 91 5.78 0.78 -10.05
CA ALA A 91 4.59 0.48 -9.27
C ALA A 91 4.47 1.40 -8.04
N TYR A 92 3.25 1.81 -7.71
CA TYR A 92 2.97 2.62 -6.53
C TYR A 92 3.10 1.78 -5.25
N THR A 93 4.06 2.13 -4.38
CA THR A 93 4.38 1.38 -3.15
C THR A 93 3.90 2.07 -1.86
N GLY A 94 3.15 3.17 -1.97
CA GLY A 94 2.69 3.96 -0.82
C GLY A 94 3.75 4.89 -0.21
N ALA A 95 4.92 5.03 -0.85
CA ALA A 95 6.03 5.83 -0.34
C ALA A 95 5.89 7.36 -0.51
N LYS A 96 4.73 7.88 -0.93
CA LYS A 96 4.50 9.33 -1.11
C LYS A 96 3.84 10.08 0.05
N GLU A 97 3.55 9.43 1.19
CA GLU A 97 2.90 10.08 2.35
C GLU A 97 3.89 10.54 3.44
N GLN A 98 5.15 10.84 3.12
CA GLN A 98 6.04 11.54 4.07
C GLN A 98 6.74 12.80 3.52
N GLU A 99 6.58 13.17 2.25
CA GLU A 99 7.25 14.37 1.71
C GLU A 99 6.32 15.60 1.56
N THR A 100 5.00 15.47 1.73
CA THR A 100 4.07 16.60 1.49
C THR A 100 3.38 17.15 2.76
N LYS A 101 3.66 16.63 3.96
CA LYS A 101 3.02 17.11 5.20
C LYS A 101 3.85 18.06 6.07
N GLU A 102 5.09 18.39 5.69
CA GLU A 102 5.94 19.31 6.46
C GLU A 102 6.12 20.71 5.83
N GLU A 103 5.68 20.97 4.59
CA GLU A 103 5.81 22.29 3.94
C GLU A 103 4.49 23.03 3.69
N ASN A 104 3.54 22.98 4.64
CA ASN A 104 2.46 23.99 4.70
C ASN A 104 2.22 24.45 6.14
N LEU A 105 3.30 24.89 6.81
CA LEU A 105 3.23 25.69 8.04
C LEU A 105 4.23 26.87 8.00
N HIS A 106 4.28 27.57 6.88
CA HIS A 106 4.80 28.94 6.76
C HIS A 106 3.67 29.69 6.06
N GLU A 107 2.86 30.51 6.74
CA GLU A 107 3.19 31.92 6.92
C GLU A 107 2.03 32.63 7.65
N GLU A 108 1.98 32.61 9.00
CA GLU A 108 1.09 33.52 9.77
C GLU A 108 1.66 33.97 11.13
N LYS A 109 2.97 33.82 11.39
CA LYS A 109 3.61 34.41 12.58
C LYS A 109 4.75 35.38 12.29
N HIS A 110 4.73 36.04 11.13
CA HIS A 110 5.54 37.23 10.86
C HIS A 110 4.83 38.52 11.31
N GLY A 111 4.34 38.56 12.56
CA GLY A 111 3.62 39.73 13.07
C GLY A 111 3.67 39.97 14.59
N MET A 112 4.34 39.13 15.38
CA MET A 112 4.31 39.27 16.85
C MET A 112 5.67 39.24 17.54
N LEU A 113 6.77 39.39 16.80
CA LEU A 113 8.09 39.75 17.35
C LEU A 113 8.56 41.13 16.89
N GLU A 114 7.63 41.97 16.42
CA GLU A 114 7.84 43.40 16.18
C GLU A 114 7.61 44.24 17.46
N ASN A 115 7.73 43.65 18.67
CA ASN A 115 7.28 44.27 19.91
C ASN A 115 8.28 44.38 21.08
N MET A 116 9.59 44.07 20.95
CA MET A 116 10.49 44.19 22.12
C MET A 116 11.83 44.89 21.95
N LYS A 117 12.23 45.29 20.73
CA LYS A 117 13.48 46.07 20.55
C LYS A 117 13.34 47.57 20.81
N HIS A 118 12.13 48.10 21.02
CA HIS A 118 11.92 49.53 21.25
C HIS A 118 11.47 49.92 22.68
N MET A 119 11.32 48.97 23.61
CA MET A 119 10.80 49.28 24.96
C MET A 119 11.74 48.90 26.12
N VAL A 120 12.77 48.08 25.89
CA VAL A 120 13.77 47.75 26.94
C VAL A 120 15.15 48.13 26.43
N GLY A 121 15.62 49.30 26.86
CA GLY A 121 16.88 49.89 26.44
C GLY A 121 18.11 49.09 26.85
N LEU A 122 19.01 48.93 25.88
CA LEU A 122 20.47 48.96 25.97
C LEU A 122 21.04 49.20 24.57
#